data_AF-A0A4Q9FNU7-F1
#
_entry.id   AF-A0A4Q9FNU7-F1
#
_cell.length_a   1.000
_cell.length_b   1.000
_cell.length_c   1.000
_cell.angle_alpha   90.00
_cell.angle_beta   90.00
_cell.angle_gamma   90.00
#
_symmetry.space_group_name_H-M   'P 1'
#
loop_
_entity.id
_entity.type
_entity.pdbx_description
1 polymer ?
#
loop_
_entity_poly.entity_id
_entity_poly.type
_entity_poly.pdbx_seq_one_letter_code
_entity_poly.pdbx_strand_id
1 'polypeptide(L)'
;MRQHTLTICLLLLVIANSFAQDFNLSATAGYLNINSIFKVDGEKRDLDFKSSGFYIGAQSEIELAEKVNLLPELLLAINSEGNVLYLGPIAGYEVTEAFSALFGPTFTYLLEDVARNYQKLGISIAFGGSYNISDKIYAQAKYNIQVNNYYTGDSDISSKANYLLIGIGFRIL
;
A
#
# COMPACT_ATOMS: atom_id res chain seq x y z
N MET A 1 -34.78 -3.86 9.32
CA MET A 1 -33.46 -3.47 9.90
C MET A 1 -32.82 -4.56 10.78
N ARG A 2 -33.58 -5.38 11.52
CA ARG A 2 -33.02 -6.36 12.49
C ARG A 2 -32.37 -7.63 11.89
N GLN A 3 -32.68 -7.99 10.65
CA GLN A 3 -32.13 -9.19 10.00
C GLN A 3 -30.71 -8.98 9.42
N HIS A 4 -30.45 -7.81 8.79
CA HIS A 4 -29.12 -7.50 8.24
C HIS A 4 -28.05 -7.31 9.31
N THR A 5 -28.41 -6.76 10.48
CA THR A 5 -27.48 -6.63 11.61
C THR A 5 -27.03 -7.99 12.14
N LEU A 6 -27.93 -8.99 12.15
CA LEU A 6 -27.60 -10.34 12.60
C LEU A 6 -26.65 -11.04 11.60
N THR A 7 -26.88 -10.86 10.29
CA THR A 7 -26.00 -11.40 9.25
C THR A 7 -24.62 -10.75 9.27
N ILE A 8 -24.53 -9.44 9.50
CA ILE A 8 -23.26 -8.72 9.62
C ILE A 8 -22.50 -9.18 10.88
N CYS A 9 -23.18 -9.32 12.02
CA CYS A 9 -22.57 -9.86 13.22
C CYS A 9 -22.12 -11.31 13.05
N LEU A 10 -22.90 -12.14 12.36
CA LEU A 10 -22.53 -13.54 12.10
C LEU A 10 -21.34 -13.63 11.13
N LEU A 11 -21.27 -12.74 10.12
CA LEU A 11 -20.12 -12.63 9.22
C LEU A 11 -18.86 -12.19 9.99
N LEU A 12 -18.99 -11.19 10.88
CA LEU A 12 -17.91 -10.75 11.77
C LEU A 12 -17.46 -11.85 12.74
N LEU A 13 -18.39 -12.69 13.22
CA LEU A 13 -18.08 -13.81 14.12
C LEU A 13 -17.36 -14.95 13.39
N VAL A 14 -17.72 -15.23 12.13
CA VAL A 14 -17.01 -16.22 11.30
C VAL A 14 -15.59 -15.75 10.99
N ILE A 15 -15.41 -14.47 10.69
CA ILE A 15 -14.08 -13.86 10.50
C ILE A 15 -13.23 -13.97 11.79
N ALA A 16 -13.84 -13.76 12.97
CA ALA A 16 -13.13 -13.83 14.25
C ALA A 16 -12.65 -15.24 14.64
N ASN A 17 -13.34 -16.30 14.21
CA ASN A 17 -12.96 -17.69 14.54
C ASN A 17 -11.88 -18.27 13.60
N SER A 18 -11.49 -17.55 12.55
CA SER A 18 -10.46 -17.99 11.58
C SER A 18 -9.04 -17.49 11.88
N PHE A 19 -8.85 -16.60 12.87
CA PHE A 19 -7.53 -16.06 13.23
C PHE A 19 -6.71 -16.93 14.19
N ALA A 20 -6.90 -18.25 14.17
CA ALA A 20 -5.96 -19.19 14.79
C ALA A 20 -4.68 -19.40 13.95
N GLN A 21 -4.52 -18.61 12.87
CA GLN A 21 -3.39 -18.63 11.96
C GLN A 21 -2.19 -17.90 12.61
N ASP A 22 -0.99 -18.42 12.39
CA ASP A 22 0.28 -17.85 12.88
C ASP A 22 0.41 -16.40 12.41
N PHE A 23 0.04 -15.46 13.29
CA PHE A 23 0.09 -14.03 13.03
C PHE A 23 1.53 -13.56 13.21
N ASN A 24 2.23 -13.34 12.09
CA ASN A 24 3.58 -12.80 12.11
C ASN A 24 3.52 -11.29 11.96
N LEU A 25 4.20 -10.56 12.85
CA LEU A 25 4.20 -9.10 12.84
C LEU A 25 5.61 -8.57 12.57
N SER A 26 5.72 -7.64 11.64
CA SER A 26 6.98 -7.02 11.25
C SER A 26 6.94 -5.50 11.39
N ALA A 27 8.04 -4.92 11.84
CA ALA A 27 8.32 -3.50 11.60
C ALA A 27 9.03 -3.35 10.26
N THR A 28 8.67 -2.34 9.47
CA THR A 28 9.31 -2.05 8.19
C THR A 28 9.69 -0.58 8.07
N ALA A 29 10.80 -0.32 7.40
CA ALA A 29 11.23 1.01 7.04
C ALA A 29 11.97 0.99 5.70
N GLY A 30 11.98 2.13 5.01
CA GLY A 30 12.62 2.19 3.71
C GLY A 30 12.56 3.55 3.06
N TYR A 31 13.03 3.58 1.83
CA TYR A 31 12.99 4.73 0.94
C TYR A 31 11.74 4.65 0.05
N LEU A 32 11.16 5.82 -0.25
CA LEU A 32 10.17 5.96 -1.30
C LEU A 32 10.60 6.98 -2.35
N ASN A 33 10.28 6.67 -3.60
CA ASN A 33 10.31 7.61 -4.70
C ASN A 33 8.89 7.84 -5.23
N ILE A 34 8.57 9.10 -5.47
CA ILE A 34 7.28 9.58 -5.95
C ILE A 34 7.48 10.13 -7.36
N ASN A 35 6.71 9.61 -8.30
CA ASN A 35 6.65 10.12 -9.65
C ASN A 35 5.25 10.70 -9.91
N SER A 36 5.14 12.02 -9.77
CA SER A 36 3.90 12.76 -10.02
C SER A 36 3.69 12.94 -11.53
N ILE A 37 2.49 12.59 -12.00
CA ILE A 37 2.07 12.64 -13.40
C ILE A 37 0.96 13.66 -13.50
N PHE A 38 1.22 14.73 -14.25
CA PHE A 38 0.24 15.78 -14.55
C PHE A 38 -0.10 15.79 -16.04
N LYS A 39 -1.39 15.78 -16.37
CA LYS A 39 -1.89 15.92 -17.74
C LYS A 39 -2.92 17.03 -17.83
N VAL A 40 -2.90 17.78 -18.92
CA VAL A 40 -3.87 18.81 -19.27
C VAL A 40 -4.32 18.54 -20.69
N ASP A 41 -5.63 18.51 -20.94
CA ASP A 41 -6.23 18.20 -22.24
C ASP A 41 -5.75 16.85 -22.81
N GLY A 42 -5.60 15.84 -21.94
CA GLY A 42 -5.09 14.51 -22.27
C GLY A 42 -3.59 14.43 -22.59
N GLU A 43 -2.92 15.56 -22.86
CA GLU A 43 -1.49 15.62 -23.11
C GLU A 43 -0.69 15.68 -21.80
N LYS A 44 0.39 14.89 -21.73
CA LYS A 44 1.37 15.01 -20.65
C LYS A 44 2.10 16.34 -20.82
N ARG A 45 2.01 17.20 -19.81
CA ARG A 45 2.89 18.37 -19.71
C ARG A 45 4.07 17.96 -18.85
N ASP A 46 5.29 18.25 -19.31
CA ASP A 46 6.53 18.00 -18.56
C ASP A 46 6.60 18.91 -17.33
N LEU A 47 5.85 18.52 -16.30
CA LEU A 47 5.98 18.96 -14.93
C LEU A 47 6.17 17.70 -14.08
N ASP A 48 7.10 16.84 -14.50
CA ASP A 48 7.49 15.63 -13.76
C ASP A 48 8.11 16.05 -12.42
N PHE A 49 7.25 16.31 -11.42
CA PHE A 49 7.66 16.56 -10.05
C PHE A 49 8.08 15.21 -9.45
N LYS A 50 9.39 14.98 -9.45
CA LYS A 50 10.01 13.85 -8.76
C LYS A 50 10.27 14.27 -7.32
N SER A 51 9.66 13.54 -6.40
CA SER A 51 9.87 13.71 -4.97
C SER A 51 10.33 12.39 -4.36
N SER A 52 10.95 12.46 -3.20
CA SER A 52 11.48 11.30 -2.50
C SER A 52 11.37 11.48 -1.00
N GLY A 53 11.34 10.37 -0.29
CA GLY A 53 11.24 10.38 1.16
C GLY A 53 11.58 9.04 1.77
N PHE A 54 11.22 8.90 3.04
CA PHE A 54 11.37 7.64 3.79
C PHE A 54 10.04 7.22 4.37
N TYR A 55 9.86 5.93 4.59
CA TYR A 55 8.69 5.41 5.30
C TYR A 55 9.11 4.57 6.48
N ILE A 56 8.24 4.53 7.49
CA ILE A 56 8.27 3.56 8.58
C ILE A 56 6.87 2.98 8.75
N GLY A 57 6.75 1.78 9.28
CA GLY A 57 5.44 1.18 9.49
C GLY A 57 5.48 -0.22 10.03
N ALA A 58 4.31 -0.84 10.00
CA ALA A 58 4.11 -2.22 10.37
C ALA A 58 3.47 -3.00 9.21
N GLN A 59 3.82 -4.27 9.13
CA GLN A 59 3.25 -5.21 8.18
C GLN A 59 3.02 -6.52 8.94
N SER A 60 1.87 -7.15 8.73
CA SER A 60 1.63 -8.50 9.23
C SER A 60 1.62 -9.49 8.09
N GLU A 61 1.81 -10.77 8.39
CA GLU A 61 1.70 -11.88 7.46
C GLU A 61 0.69 -12.89 7.99
N ILE A 62 -0.27 -13.23 7.13
CA ILE A 62 -1.39 -14.13 7.44
C ILE A 62 -1.41 -15.17 6.32
N GLU A 63 -1.10 -16.42 6.63
CA GLU A 63 -1.14 -17.51 5.65
C GLU A 63 -2.60 -17.84 5.27
N LEU A 64 -2.93 -17.69 3.99
CA LEU A 64 -4.27 -17.97 3.46
C LEU A 64 -4.37 -19.37 2.86
N ALA A 65 -3.31 -19.82 2.19
CA ALA A 65 -3.18 -21.14 1.59
C ALA A 65 -1.69 -21.46 1.39
N GLU A 66 -1.40 -22.68 0.93
CA GLU A 66 -0.04 -23.08 0.57
C GLU A 66 0.57 -22.06 -0.42
N LYS A 67 1.69 -21.43 0.00
CA LYS A 67 2.42 -20.37 -0.73
C LYS A 67 1.68 -19.05 -0.92
N VAL A 68 0.49 -18.86 -0.35
CA VAL A 68 -0.30 -17.64 -0.52
C VAL A 68 -0.55 -16.99 0.82
N ASN A 69 -0.01 -15.78 0.99
CA ASN A 69 -0.09 -15.00 2.23
C ASN A 69 -0.80 -13.68 1.97
N LEU A 70 -1.57 -13.20 2.94
CA LEU A 70 -2.06 -11.84 3.01
C LEU A 70 -1.12 -11.02 3.88
N LEU A 71 -0.70 -9.88 3.34
CA LEU A 71 0.27 -8.97 3.93
C LEU A 71 -0.40 -7.59 4.15
N PRO A 72 -1.25 -7.43 5.19
CA PRO A 72 -1.74 -6.12 5.59
C PRO A 72 -0.56 -5.24 6.01
N GLU A 73 -0.52 -4.00 5.53
CA GLU A 73 0.50 -3.03 5.92
C GLU A 73 -0.09 -1.65 6.22
N LEU A 74 0.53 -0.97 7.19
CA LEU A 74 0.27 0.42 7.52
C LEU A 74 1.61 1.16 7.62
N LEU A 75 1.85 2.10 6.71
CA LEU A 75 3.11 2.85 6.62
C LEU A 75 2.85 4.35 6.71
N LEU A 76 3.68 5.05 7.46
CA LEU A 76 3.80 6.50 7.43
C LEU A 76 5.00 6.87 6.56
N ALA A 77 4.74 7.47 5.42
CA ALA A 77 5.75 8.07 4.55
C ALA A 77 5.95 9.54 4.91
N ILE A 78 7.21 9.94 5.02
CA ILE A 78 7.67 11.29 5.33
C ILE A 78 8.48 11.77 4.13
N ASN A 79 8.04 12.84 3.48
CA ASN A 79 8.74 13.49 2.38
C ASN A 79 8.78 15.01 2.60
N SER A 80 9.56 15.73 1.80
CA SER A 80 9.70 17.19 1.92
C SER A 80 8.45 17.99 1.54
N GLU A 81 7.51 17.38 0.82
CA GLU A 81 6.25 17.97 0.34
C GLU A 81 5.07 17.65 1.26
N GLY A 82 5.21 16.67 2.16
CA GLY A 82 4.17 16.20 3.07
C GLY A 82 4.34 14.75 3.54
N ASN A 83 3.46 14.34 4.46
CA ASN A 83 3.36 13.01 5.00
C ASN A 83 2.18 12.28 4.36
N VAL A 84 2.39 11.00 4.06
CA VAL A 84 1.37 10.17 3.41
C VAL A 84 1.19 8.90 4.22
N LEU A 85 -0.06 8.59 4.56
CA LEU A 85 -0.43 7.31 5.15
C LEU A 85 -0.67 6.29 4.04
N TYR A 86 -0.02 5.14 4.10
CA TYR A 86 -0.21 4.00 3.20
C TYR A 86 -0.90 2.87 3.93
N LEU A 87 -1.89 2.27 3.29
CA LEU A 87 -2.58 1.07 3.75
C LEU A 87 -2.70 0.09 2.58
N GLY A 88 -2.35 -1.17 2.78
CA GLY A 88 -2.40 -2.16 1.70
C GLY A 88 -2.66 -3.58 2.19
N PRO A 89 -3.77 -4.23 1.83
CA PRO A 89 -3.92 -5.67 1.96
C PRO A 89 -3.24 -6.35 0.75
N ILE A 90 -1.92 -6.52 0.80
CA ILE A 90 -1.13 -7.06 -0.31
C ILE A 90 -1.16 -8.59 -0.29
N ALA A 91 -1.35 -9.25 -1.42
CA ALA A 91 -1.12 -10.68 -1.53
C ALA A 91 0.37 -10.96 -1.77
N GLY A 92 0.93 -11.92 -1.04
CA GLY A 92 2.25 -12.52 -1.27
C GLY A 92 2.10 -13.92 -1.85
N TYR A 93 2.84 -14.22 -2.92
CA TYR A 93 2.95 -15.57 -3.46
C TYR A 93 4.40 -16.05 -3.37
N GLU A 94 4.65 -17.10 -2.59
CA GLU A 94 5.97 -17.69 -2.41
C GLU A 94 6.39 -18.43 -3.68
N VAL A 95 7.29 -17.81 -4.46
CA VAL A 95 7.85 -18.42 -5.67
C VAL A 95 8.94 -19.41 -5.29
N THR A 96 9.70 -19.08 -4.24
CA THR A 96 10.73 -19.93 -3.61
C THR A 96 10.71 -19.69 -2.10
N GLU A 97 11.40 -20.51 -1.31
CA GLU A 97 11.54 -20.33 0.15
C GLU A 97 12.08 -18.94 0.55
N ALA A 98 12.87 -18.31 -0.32
CA ALA A 98 13.48 -17.01 -0.05
C ALA A 98 12.78 -15.85 -0.76
N PHE A 99 11.99 -16.08 -1.81
CA PHE A 99 11.46 -15.02 -2.67
C PHE A 99 9.96 -15.14 -2.87
N SER A 100 9.25 -14.05 -2.62
CA SER A 100 7.81 -13.95 -2.84
C SER A 100 7.48 -12.81 -3.79
N ALA A 101 6.56 -13.06 -4.71
CA ALA A 101 5.95 -12.04 -5.54
C ALA A 101 4.84 -11.32 -4.75
N LEU A 102 4.74 -10.01 -4.89
CA LEU A 102 3.77 -9.17 -4.18
C LEU A 102 2.79 -8.57 -5.19
N PHE A 103 1.50 -8.58 -4.87
CA PHE A 103 0.46 -7.96 -5.70
C PHE A 103 -0.77 -7.59 -4.87
N GLY A 104 -1.35 -6.40 -5.07
CA GLY A 104 -2.61 -6.06 -4.40
C GLY A 104 -2.99 -4.59 -4.50
N PRO A 105 -4.20 -4.21 -4.03
CA PRO A 105 -4.58 -2.82 -3.94
C PRO A 105 -3.82 -2.11 -2.80
N THR A 106 -3.53 -0.83 -3.00
CA THR A 106 -3.02 0.05 -1.95
C THR A 106 -3.77 1.36 -1.93
N PHE A 107 -3.88 1.93 -0.74
CA PHE A 107 -4.55 3.17 -0.45
C PHE A 107 -3.54 4.14 0.14
N THR A 108 -3.52 5.36 -0.37
CA THR A 108 -2.71 6.45 0.14
C THR A 108 -3.61 7.57 0.62
N TYR A 109 -3.27 8.20 1.73
CA TYR A 109 -3.98 9.35 2.24
C TYR A 109 -2.97 10.46 2.55
N LEU A 110 -3.05 11.56 1.80
CA LEU A 110 -2.26 12.76 2.05
C LEU A 110 -2.68 13.36 3.39
N LEU A 111 -1.75 13.60 4.31
CA LEU A 111 -2.08 14.14 5.64
C LEU A 111 -2.18 15.67 5.61
N GLU A 112 -1.49 16.32 4.69
CA GLU A 112 -1.51 17.76 4.47
C GLU A 112 -2.81 18.20 3.80
N ASP A 113 -3.09 19.50 3.89
CA ASP A 113 -4.21 20.11 3.20
C ASP A 113 -3.94 20.21 1.70
N VAL A 114 -4.98 19.89 0.93
CA VAL A 114 -4.95 19.91 -0.52
C VAL A 114 -5.77 21.08 -1.04
N ALA A 115 -5.41 21.57 -2.23
CA ALA A 115 -6.14 22.65 -2.88
C ALA A 115 -7.61 22.28 -3.12
N ARG A 116 -8.45 23.30 -3.33
CA ARG A 116 -9.84 23.10 -3.77
C ARG A 116 -9.84 22.28 -5.07
N ASN A 117 -10.79 21.34 -5.18
CA ASN A 117 -10.88 20.38 -6.30
C ASN A 117 -9.76 19.33 -6.34
N TYR A 118 -9.10 19.08 -5.21
CA TYR A 118 -8.24 17.92 -5.02
C TYR A 118 -8.76 17.06 -3.86
N GLN A 119 -8.63 15.73 -3.99
CA GLN A 119 -8.87 14.79 -2.92
C GLN A 119 -7.55 14.30 -2.30
N LYS A 120 -7.62 13.85 -1.05
CA LYS A 120 -6.46 13.31 -0.30
C LYS A 120 -6.24 11.81 -0.53
N LEU A 121 -7.27 11.08 -0.97
CA LEU A 121 -7.24 9.63 -1.15
C LEU A 121 -6.68 9.26 -2.54
N GLY A 122 -5.60 8.48 -2.56
CA GLY A 122 -5.10 7.78 -3.74
C GLY A 122 -5.37 6.29 -3.64
N ILE A 123 -5.77 5.68 -4.75
CA ILE A 123 -6.01 4.24 -4.90
C ILE A 123 -5.05 3.76 -5.96
N SER A 124 -4.24 2.76 -5.64
CA SER A 124 -3.22 2.21 -6.53
C SER A 124 -3.30 0.69 -6.57
N ILE A 125 -2.70 0.13 -7.62
CA ILE A 125 -2.36 -1.29 -7.67
C ILE A 125 -0.87 -1.41 -7.47
N ALA A 126 -0.47 -2.21 -6.49
CA ALA A 126 0.90 -2.53 -6.17
C ALA A 126 1.30 -3.86 -6.80
N PHE A 127 2.54 -3.92 -7.27
CA PHE A 127 3.23 -5.17 -7.57
C PHE A 127 4.70 -5.07 -7.18
N GLY A 128 5.34 -6.19 -6.89
CA GLY A 128 6.71 -6.18 -6.43
C GLY A 128 7.21 -7.55 -6.01
N GLY A 129 8.21 -7.55 -5.14
CA GLY A 129 8.74 -8.76 -4.55
C GLY A 129 9.34 -8.51 -3.17
N SER A 130 9.40 -9.56 -2.37
CA SER A 130 10.16 -9.62 -1.12
C SER A 130 11.20 -10.74 -1.18
N TYR A 131 12.32 -10.54 -0.49
CA TYR A 131 13.41 -11.50 -0.38
C TYR A 131 13.81 -11.67 1.09
N ASN A 132 13.72 -12.89 1.61
CA ASN A 132 14.15 -13.27 2.94
C ASN A 132 15.69 -13.30 2.98
N ILE A 133 16.28 -12.37 3.71
CA ILE A 133 17.74 -12.31 3.95
C ILE A 133 18.11 -13.26 5.07
N SER A 134 17.26 -13.36 6.08
CA SER A 134 17.33 -14.31 7.19
C SER A 134 15.92 -14.58 7.72
N ASP A 135 15.79 -15.48 8.70
CA ASP A 135 14.52 -15.79 9.35
C ASP A 135 13.82 -14.52 9.88
N LYS A 136 14.59 -13.55 10.37
CA LYS A 136 14.04 -12.30 10.95
C LYS A 136 14.03 -11.11 10.00
N ILE A 137 14.83 -11.11 8.94
CA ILE A 137 15.05 -9.92 8.10
C ILE A 137 14.69 -10.23 6.66
N TYR A 138 13.91 -9.34 6.05
CA TYR A 138 13.61 -9.39 4.62
C TYR A 138 13.80 -8.01 3.98
N ALA A 139 14.13 -8.01 2.69
CA ALA A 139 14.05 -6.83 1.84
C ALA A 139 12.78 -6.89 0.99
N GLN A 140 12.22 -5.74 0.63
CA GLN A 140 11.08 -5.67 -0.28
C GLN A 140 11.20 -4.47 -1.21
N ALA A 141 10.65 -4.63 -2.41
CA ALA A 141 10.44 -3.56 -3.36
C ALA A 141 9.04 -3.65 -3.95
N LYS A 142 8.30 -2.53 -3.97
CA LYS A 142 6.94 -2.45 -4.52
C LYS A 142 6.80 -1.22 -5.39
N TYR A 143 6.24 -1.38 -6.58
CA TYR A 143 5.81 -0.29 -7.43
C TYR A 143 4.29 -0.18 -7.39
N ASN A 144 3.80 1.02 -7.10
CA ASN A 144 2.38 1.33 -6.99
C ASN A 144 2.00 2.23 -8.16
N ILE A 145 1.04 1.79 -8.95
CA ILE A 145 0.47 2.55 -10.06
C ILE A 145 -0.88 3.09 -9.61
N GLN A 146 -1.01 4.40 -9.51
CA GLN A 146 -2.26 5.02 -9.10
C GLN A 146 -3.30 4.98 -10.21
N VAL A 147 -4.50 4.50 -9.87
CA VAL A 147 -5.61 4.33 -10.81
C VAL A 147 -6.58 5.51 -10.77
N ASN A 148 -6.86 6.08 -9.59
CA ASN A 148 -7.71 7.27 -9.46
C ASN A 148 -6.92 8.58 -9.70
N ASN A 149 -7.63 9.68 -9.89
CA ASN A 149 -7.04 11.02 -9.98
C ASN A 149 -7.14 11.71 -8.62
N TYR A 150 -6.12 12.48 -8.24
CA TYR A 150 -6.22 13.42 -7.12
C TYR A 150 -7.04 14.66 -7.49
N TYR A 151 -6.99 15.11 -8.74
CA TYR A 151 -7.86 16.19 -9.21
C TYR A 151 -9.31 15.69 -9.37
N THR A 152 -10.26 16.45 -8.85
CA THR A 152 -11.70 16.14 -8.85
C THR A 152 -12.54 17.28 -9.44
N GLY A 153 -11.92 18.24 -10.14
CA GLY A 153 -12.67 19.31 -10.81
C GLY A 153 -13.13 18.91 -12.22
N ASP A 154 -13.90 19.79 -12.85
CA ASP A 154 -14.55 19.53 -14.15
C ASP A 154 -13.64 19.79 -15.36
N SER A 155 -12.42 20.29 -15.15
CA SER A 155 -11.45 20.51 -16.24
C SER A 155 -10.80 19.18 -16.66
N ASP A 156 -10.34 19.07 -17.91
CA ASP A 156 -9.61 17.90 -18.40
C ASP A 156 -8.17 17.87 -17.86
N ILE A 157 -8.06 17.70 -16.54
CA ILE A 157 -6.82 17.66 -15.79
C ILE A 157 -6.73 16.30 -15.08
N SER A 158 -5.60 15.61 -15.26
CA SER A 158 -5.27 14.41 -14.50
C SER A 158 -4.06 14.68 -13.63
N SER A 159 -4.18 14.40 -12.34
CA SER A 159 -3.09 14.43 -11.38
C SER A 159 -3.04 13.09 -10.68
N LYS A 160 -1.92 12.38 -10.83
CA LYS A 160 -1.66 11.05 -10.25
C LYS A 160 -0.23 11.00 -9.73
N ALA A 161 0.06 10.05 -8.86
CA ALA A 161 1.41 9.77 -8.39
C ALA A 161 1.65 8.26 -8.38
N ASN A 162 2.75 7.83 -8.98
CA ASN A 162 3.23 6.47 -8.83
C ASN A 162 4.29 6.41 -7.74
N TYR A 163 4.35 5.30 -7.02
CA TYR A 163 5.22 5.18 -5.85
C TYR A 163 6.10 3.93 -5.95
N LEU A 164 7.41 4.13 -5.93
CA LEU A 164 8.38 3.06 -5.75
C LEU A 164 8.82 3.03 -4.29
N LEU A 165 8.49 1.96 -3.57
CA LEU A 165 8.92 1.72 -2.20
C LEU A 165 10.00 0.64 -2.21
N ILE A 166 11.12 0.91 -1.56
CA ILE A 166 12.22 -0.06 -1.36
C ILE A 166 12.59 -0.01 0.10
N GLY A 167 12.61 -1.16 0.78
CA GLY A 167 12.94 -1.17 2.20
C GLY A 167 13.23 -2.54 2.76
N ILE A 168 13.37 -2.54 4.08
CA ILE A 168 13.65 -3.71 4.90
C ILE A 168 12.52 -3.91 5.90
N GLY A 169 12.30 -5.15 6.29
CA GLY A 169 11.41 -5.52 7.39
C GLY A 169 12.11 -6.42 8.38
N PHE A 170 11.72 -6.28 9.64
CA PHE A 170 12.19 -7.08 10.76
C PHE A 170 10.99 -7.76 11.42
N ARG A 171 10.97 -9.10 11.40
CA ARG A 171 9.95 -9.92 12.07
C ARG A 171 10.14 -9.87 13.58
N ILE A 172 9.11 -9.44 14.28
CA ILE A 172 9.09 -9.22 15.73
C ILE A 172 8.43 -10.40 16.45
N LEU A 173 7.25 -10.79 15.96
CA LEU A 173 6.53 -12.00 16.34
C LEU A 173 6.51 -12.94 15.14
#